data_AF-A0AAV0SNL1-F1
#
_entry.id   AF-A0AAV0SNL1-F1
#
_cell.length_a   1.000
_cell.length_b   1.000
_cell.length_c   1.000
_cell.angle_alpha   90.00
_cell.angle_beta   90.00
_cell.angle_gamma   90.00
#
_symmetry.space_group_name_H-M   'P 1'
#
loop_
_entity.id
_entity.type
_entity.pdbx_description
1 polymer ?
#
loop_
_entity_poly.entity_id
_entity_poly.type
_entity_poly.pdbx_seq_one_letter_code
_entity_poly.pdbx_strand_id
1 'polypeptide(L)'
;MNRGIRHRLLSQGVWPSLLNAANHIKWKCYLFSIALLHFFFSSDKQWLQSSSSFSPVTVDTFSDATVLLISTGTDQQATVVIKRKRIIFVRHAESEWNFIFNRGLNLRAFMNLLRAVVYEWLVLLTGDSLFLDSPLSRRGRFQAKNLQNHVCEMSVEGRSDGDKAVAATLSPVEALYHSPLQMIEESSLLSYLCFSLPGSIVVTSNLRRTIDTARIASASRLEVPGEKIHVLSCLQEIGRNVDTLAISKPHAVQPHEVLVDPPRGEKCHDELFDVVESHGNKAVLGSGRDRLLTFAHWVFKQPKDVVIVYGHSLWLRAFFREFFPCNVFHEAKSTKIRNCGVVTFLLEEHSRGGGHTAQYNIPPESFQRLV
;
A
#
# COMPACT_ATOMS: atom_id res chain seq x y z
N MET A 1 -15.34 -31.71 38.14
CA MET A 1 -16.20 -31.16 37.06
C MET A 1 -17.06 -32.29 36.50
N ASN A 2 -18.39 -32.16 36.58
CA ASN A 2 -19.34 -33.26 36.38
C ASN A 2 -19.44 -33.68 34.89
N ARG A 3 -19.34 -34.99 34.57
CA ARG A 3 -19.31 -35.50 33.18
C ARG A 3 -20.51 -35.05 32.32
N GLY A 4 -21.68 -34.91 32.93
CA GLY A 4 -22.92 -34.46 32.26
C GLY A 4 -22.93 -32.98 31.85
N ILE A 5 -22.17 -32.12 32.53
CA ILE A 5 -22.03 -30.70 32.17
C ILE A 5 -21.09 -30.57 30.95
N ARG A 6 -20.01 -31.36 30.93
CA ARG A 6 -19.05 -31.39 29.81
C ARG A 6 -19.72 -31.82 28.50
N HIS A 7 -20.60 -32.83 28.54
CA HIS A 7 -21.33 -33.29 27.35
C HIS A 7 -22.33 -32.25 26.81
N ARG A 8 -23.02 -31.53 27.71
CA ARG A 8 -23.97 -30.46 27.32
C ARG A 8 -23.29 -29.22 26.75
N LEU A 9 -22.13 -28.84 27.29
CA LEU A 9 -21.32 -27.74 26.75
C LEU A 9 -20.67 -28.08 25.41
N LEU A 10 -20.38 -29.35 25.16
CA LEU A 10 -19.90 -29.84 23.86
C LEU A 10 -21.01 -29.80 22.80
N SER A 11 -22.23 -30.22 23.13
CA SER A 11 -23.37 -30.20 22.20
C SER A 11 -23.86 -28.80 21.84
N GLN A 12 -23.55 -27.78 22.65
CA GLN A 12 -23.94 -26.38 22.42
C GLN A 12 -22.83 -25.55 21.77
N GLY A 13 -21.70 -26.15 21.39
CA GLY A 13 -20.56 -25.41 20.78
C GLY A 13 -19.84 -24.43 21.71
N VAL A 14 -20.20 -24.37 23.00
CA VAL A 14 -19.63 -23.43 23.97
C VAL A 14 -18.14 -23.69 24.19
N TRP A 15 -17.74 -24.96 24.24
CA TRP A 15 -16.33 -25.33 24.44
C TRP A 15 -15.44 -24.92 23.24
N PRO A 16 -15.79 -25.20 21.98
CA PRO A 16 -15.12 -24.62 20.81
C PRO A 16 -15.01 -23.09 20.84
N SER A 17 -16.08 -22.38 21.22
CA SER A 17 -16.08 -20.91 21.28
C SER A 17 -15.14 -20.37 22.36
N LEU A 18 -15.10 -20.98 23.54
CA LEU A 18 -14.16 -20.61 24.60
C LEU A 18 -12.70 -20.87 24.20
N LEU A 19 -12.43 -22.00 23.54
CA LEU A 19 -11.10 -22.30 23.00
C LEU A 19 -10.69 -21.28 21.93
N ASN A 20 -11.62 -20.91 21.05
CA ASN A 20 -11.36 -19.89 20.03
C ASN A 20 -11.04 -18.52 20.67
N ALA A 21 -11.84 -18.11 21.66
CA ALA A 21 -11.59 -16.89 22.43
C ALA A 21 -10.22 -16.90 23.12
N ALA A 22 -9.83 -18.01 23.75
CA ALA A 22 -8.51 -18.16 24.37
C ALA A 22 -7.38 -18.07 23.33
N ASN A 23 -7.57 -18.67 22.14
CA ASN A 23 -6.61 -18.57 21.04
C ASN A 23 -6.47 -17.13 20.53
N HIS A 24 -7.58 -16.39 20.43
CA HIS A 24 -7.58 -14.98 20.05
C HIS A 24 -6.82 -14.10 21.05
N ILE A 25 -7.09 -14.27 22.36
CA ILE A 25 -6.35 -13.57 23.41
C ILE A 25 -4.85 -13.87 23.29
N LYS A 26 -4.47 -15.15 23.22
CA LYS A 26 -3.07 -15.57 23.10
C LYS A 26 -2.39 -14.94 21.88
N TRP A 27 -3.07 -14.94 20.73
CA TRP A 27 -2.56 -14.36 19.49
C TRP A 27 -2.35 -12.85 19.59
N LYS A 28 -3.32 -12.12 20.18
CA LYS A 28 -3.18 -10.68 20.42
C LYS A 28 -2.05 -10.35 21.39
N CYS A 29 -1.94 -11.06 22.51
CA CYS A 29 -0.85 -10.87 23.47
C CYS A 29 0.53 -11.05 22.79
N TYR A 30 0.65 -12.06 21.94
CA TYR A 30 1.85 -12.28 21.12
C TYR A 30 2.12 -11.10 20.17
N LEU A 31 1.11 -10.63 19.43
CA LEU A 31 1.26 -9.51 18.51
C LEU A 31 1.58 -8.18 19.20
N PHE A 32 0.95 -7.88 20.34
CA PHE A 32 1.27 -6.69 21.13
C PHE A 32 2.70 -6.76 21.70
N SER A 33 3.16 -7.96 22.07
CA SER A 33 4.55 -8.17 22.51
C SER A 33 5.53 -7.90 21.36
N ILE A 34 5.24 -8.38 20.15
CA ILE A 34 6.03 -8.05 18.94
C ILE A 34 5.96 -6.56 18.62
N ALA A 35 4.79 -5.94 18.78
CA ALA A 35 4.61 -4.51 18.55
C ALA A 35 5.49 -3.69 19.50
N LEU A 36 5.58 -4.09 20.77
CA LEU A 36 6.46 -3.48 21.75
C LEU A 36 7.93 -3.63 21.34
N LEU A 37 8.33 -4.82 20.88
CA LEU A 37 9.69 -5.04 20.37
C LEU A 37 9.99 -4.18 19.14
N HIS A 38 9.06 -4.03 18.20
CA HIS A 38 9.19 -3.13 17.06
C HIS A 38 9.31 -1.66 17.50
N PHE A 39 8.51 -1.25 18.49
CA PHE A 39 8.53 0.11 19.00
C PHE A 39 9.93 0.50 19.49
N PHE A 40 10.58 -0.37 20.27
CA PHE A 40 11.89 -0.10 20.86
C PHE A 40 13.08 -0.47 19.97
N PHE A 41 13.02 -1.59 19.24
CA PHE A 41 14.19 -2.21 18.63
C PHE A 41 14.15 -2.29 17.10
N SER A 42 13.11 -1.75 16.45
CA SER A 42 12.98 -1.92 15.00
C SER A 42 14.10 -1.24 14.20
N SER A 43 14.74 -2.04 13.34
CA SER A 43 15.75 -1.61 12.35
C SER A 43 15.15 -1.21 10.99
N ASP A 44 13.81 -1.23 10.87
CA ASP A 44 13.05 -1.07 9.61
C ASP A 44 13.21 0.30 8.92
N LYS A 45 14.06 1.20 9.42
CA LYS A 45 14.40 2.49 8.77
C LYS A 45 15.89 2.82 8.80
N GLN A 46 16.76 1.93 9.31
CA GLN A 46 18.16 2.25 9.56
C GLN A 46 18.93 2.64 8.28
N TRP A 47 18.68 1.97 7.14
CA TRP A 47 19.38 2.30 5.88
C TRP A 47 19.10 3.73 5.39
N LEU A 48 17.91 4.28 5.68
CA LEU A 48 17.57 5.64 5.29
C LEU A 48 18.41 6.70 6.03
N GLN A 49 18.94 6.36 7.21
CA GLN A 49 19.82 7.23 8.00
C GLN A 49 21.26 7.19 7.47
N SER A 50 21.71 6.01 7.02
CA SER A 50 23.03 5.83 6.41
C SER A 50 23.15 6.52 5.05
N SER A 51 22.07 6.65 4.29
CA SER A 51 22.08 7.37 3.00
C SER A 51 22.14 8.90 3.13
N SER A 52 21.84 9.47 4.31
CA SER A 52 21.83 10.92 4.53
C SER A 52 23.18 11.50 5.01
N SER A 53 24.23 10.70 5.13
CA SER A 53 25.56 11.13 5.61
C SER A 53 26.49 11.59 4.47
N PHE A 54 25.97 12.33 3.49
CA PHE A 54 26.81 13.11 2.58
C PHE A 54 26.79 14.57 3.05
N SER A 55 27.86 14.97 3.74
CA SER A 55 28.09 16.36 4.12
C SER A 55 28.17 17.24 2.87
N PRO A 56 27.57 18.44 2.86
CA PRO A 56 27.83 19.40 1.80
C PRO A 56 29.29 19.79 1.91
N VAL A 57 30.08 19.50 0.87
CA VAL A 57 31.41 20.09 0.73
C VAL A 57 31.19 21.60 0.69
N THR A 58 31.67 22.28 1.73
CA THR A 58 31.75 23.74 1.78
C THR A 58 32.62 24.19 0.61
N VAL A 59 31.99 24.84 -0.36
CA VAL A 59 32.68 25.50 -1.47
C VAL A 59 33.29 26.77 -0.90
N ASP A 60 34.55 26.66 -0.46
CA ASP A 60 35.37 27.84 -0.22
C ASP A 60 35.82 28.41 -1.57
N THR A 61 35.44 29.65 -1.76
CA THR A 61 35.87 30.64 -2.75
C THR A 61 37.34 30.50 -3.13
N PHE A 62 37.64 30.10 -4.37
CA PHE A 62 38.82 30.59 -5.10
C PHE A 62 38.53 30.68 -6.60
N SER A 63 38.90 31.84 -7.14
CA SER A 63 38.86 32.20 -8.55
C SER A 63 39.93 31.47 -9.36
N ASP A 64 39.70 31.48 -10.67
CA ASP A 64 40.61 31.18 -11.78
C ASP A 64 40.83 29.72 -12.22
N ALA A 65 40.30 29.48 -13.42
CA ALA A 65 40.91 28.76 -14.54
C ALA A 65 41.78 27.53 -14.21
N THR A 66 41.20 26.35 -14.41
CA THR A 66 41.63 25.36 -15.42
C THR A 66 40.65 24.20 -15.37
N VAL A 67 40.01 23.92 -16.51
CA VAL A 67 39.19 22.72 -16.74
C VAL A 67 40.11 21.51 -16.63
N LEU A 68 40.20 20.92 -15.44
CA LEU A 68 40.91 19.67 -15.21
C LEU A 68 39.91 18.52 -15.41
N LEU A 69 39.87 18.02 -16.64
CA LEU A 69 39.27 16.74 -17.01
C LEU A 69 39.92 15.65 -16.15
N ILE A 70 39.28 15.31 -15.02
CA ILE A 70 39.59 14.08 -14.30
C ILE A 70 38.95 12.94 -15.09
N SER A 71 39.73 12.44 -16.05
CA SER A 71 39.57 11.11 -16.61
C SER A 71 39.87 10.11 -15.50
N THR A 72 38.81 9.62 -14.84
CA THR A 72 38.89 8.36 -14.09
C THR A 72 38.30 7.27 -14.95
N GLY A 73 39.17 6.68 -15.77
CA GLY A 73 38.87 5.44 -16.47
C GLY A 73 38.77 4.29 -15.47
N THR A 74 37.56 3.76 -15.34
CA THR A 74 37.28 2.35 -15.03
C THR A 74 35.91 2.02 -15.63
N ASP A 75 35.91 1.23 -16.71
CA ASP A 75 34.80 0.51 -17.35
C ASP A 75 33.37 1.00 -17.03
N GLN A 76 32.88 1.96 -17.83
CA GLN A 76 31.44 2.17 -17.99
C GLN A 76 30.86 0.99 -18.79
N GLN A 77 30.60 -0.14 -18.13
CA GLN A 77 29.67 -1.12 -18.68
C GLN A 77 28.31 -0.43 -18.81
N ALA A 78 27.90 -0.20 -20.06
CA ALA A 78 26.63 0.43 -20.39
C ALA A 78 25.50 -0.32 -19.69
N THR A 79 24.86 0.33 -18.72
CA THR A 79 23.66 -0.20 -18.06
C THR A 79 22.52 -0.15 -19.04
N VAL A 80 22.11 -1.31 -19.55
CA VAL A 80 21.01 -1.41 -20.52
C VAL A 80 19.70 -1.67 -19.79
N VAL A 81 18.67 -0.88 -20.11
CA VAL A 81 17.30 -1.13 -19.67
C VAL A 81 16.80 -2.40 -20.34
N ILE A 82 16.43 -3.40 -19.56
CA ILE A 82 15.94 -4.68 -20.08
C ILE A 82 14.41 -4.66 -20.17
N LYS A 83 13.75 -4.15 -19.12
CA LYS A 83 12.30 -4.20 -18.97
C LYS A 83 11.78 -2.93 -18.32
N ARG A 84 10.53 -2.60 -18.65
CA ARG A 84 9.76 -1.50 -18.05
C ARG A 84 8.40 -2.03 -17.64
N LYS A 85 7.95 -1.67 -16.44
CA LYS A 85 6.60 -1.98 -15.96
C LYS A 85 5.99 -0.72 -15.34
N ARG A 86 4.69 -0.52 -15.55
CA ARG A 86 3.96 0.61 -15.00
C ARG A 86 3.37 0.24 -13.65
N ILE A 87 3.58 1.11 -12.66
CA ILE A 87 3.01 0.99 -11.33
C ILE A 87 1.92 2.06 -11.19
N ILE A 88 0.71 1.65 -10.82
CA ILE A 88 -0.36 2.55 -10.38
C ILE A 88 -0.52 2.34 -8.88
N PHE A 89 -0.07 3.30 -8.08
CA PHE A 89 -0.08 3.20 -6.63
C PHE A 89 -1.25 3.96 -6.04
N VAL A 90 -2.05 3.29 -5.22
CA VAL A 90 -3.16 3.84 -4.45
C VAL A 90 -2.81 3.79 -2.97
N ARG A 91 -2.84 4.94 -2.29
CA ARG A 91 -2.73 4.94 -0.82
C ARG A 91 -4.04 4.48 -0.21
N HIS A 92 -3.96 3.63 0.82
CA HIS A 92 -5.14 3.23 1.60
C HIS A 92 -5.98 4.41 2.09
N ALA A 93 -7.27 4.15 2.31
CA ALA A 93 -8.21 5.11 2.89
C ALA A 93 -7.96 5.34 4.40
N GLU A 94 -8.64 6.30 5.03
CA GLU A 94 -8.48 6.55 6.48
C GLU A 94 -8.75 5.29 7.32
N SER A 95 -7.80 4.91 8.18
CA SER A 95 -8.00 3.86 9.20
C SER A 95 -8.52 4.44 10.52
N GLU A 96 -9.06 3.60 11.40
CA GLU A 96 -9.42 3.99 12.78
C GLU A 96 -8.20 4.55 13.55
N TRP A 97 -7.00 3.98 13.32
CA TRP A 97 -5.76 4.52 13.86
C TRP A 97 -5.49 5.96 13.39
N ASN A 98 -5.69 6.24 12.11
CA ASN A 98 -5.53 7.60 11.59
C ASN A 98 -6.59 8.56 12.14
N PHE A 99 -7.82 8.09 12.30
CA PHE A 99 -8.90 8.87 12.89
C PHE A 99 -8.58 9.30 14.33
N ILE A 100 -7.97 8.42 15.13
CA ILE A 100 -7.60 8.69 16.52
C ILE A 100 -6.37 9.60 16.61
N PHE A 101 -5.28 9.27 15.91
CA PHE A 101 -3.97 9.87 16.18
C PHE A 101 -3.56 10.99 15.21
N ASN A 102 -4.16 11.10 14.01
CA ASN A 102 -3.70 12.06 12.99
C ASN A 102 -4.58 13.32 12.87
N ARG A 103 -5.54 13.54 13.77
CA ARG A 103 -6.42 14.73 13.79
C ARG A 103 -6.01 15.81 14.80
N GLY A 104 -4.80 15.70 15.35
CA GLY A 104 -4.26 16.61 16.36
C GLY A 104 -4.66 16.23 17.79
N LEU A 105 -3.98 16.83 18.77
CA LEU A 105 -4.21 16.59 20.20
C LEU A 105 -5.28 17.57 20.73
N ASN A 106 -6.49 17.07 20.98
CA ASN A 106 -7.58 17.83 21.60
C ASN A 106 -8.43 16.91 22.49
N LEU A 107 -9.36 17.48 23.28
CA LEU A 107 -10.23 16.70 24.17
C LEU A 107 -11.02 15.61 23.42
N ARG A 108 -11.38 15.87 22.16
CA ARG A 108 -12.02 14.88 21.29
C ARG A 108 -11.10 13.71 20.96
N ALA A 109 -9.81 13.94 20.72
CA ALA A 109 -8.81 12.89 20.51
C ALA A 109 -8.65 12.02 21.76
N PHE A 110 -8.66 12.62 22.95
CA PHE A 110 -8.65 11.87 24.22
C PHE A 110 -9.91 10.99 24.38
N MET A 111 -11.10 11.54 24.11
CA MET A 111 -12.34 10.76 24.17
C MET A 111 -12.37 9.64 23.12
N ASN A 112 -11.84 9.88 21.92
CA ASN A 112 -11.71 8.86 20.88
C ASN A 112 -10.75 7.75 21.32
N LEU A 113 -9.63 8.09 21.98
CA LEU A 113 -8.69 7.12 22.52
C LEU A 113 -9.35 6.28 23.63
N LEU A 114 -10.07 6.89 24.56
CA LEU A 114 -10.79 6.16 25.60
C LEU A 114 -11.81 5.18 25.00
N ARG A 115 -12.58 5.64 24.00
CA ARG A 115 -13.52 4.78 23.27
C ARG A 115 -12.81 3.64 22.55
N ALA A 116 -11.65 3.90 21.96
CA ALA A 116 -10.84 2.88 21.30
C ALA A 116 -10.32 1.83 22.27
N VAL A 117 -9.88 2.23 23.47
CA VAL A 117 -9.49 1.31 24.54
C VAL A 117 -10.68 0.45 24.97
N VAL A 118 -11.84 1.04 25.24
CA VAL A 118 -13.06 0.29 25.59
C VAL A 118 -13.44 -0.68 24.47
N TYR A 119 -13.38 -0.26 23.21
CA TYR A 119 -13.64 -1.12 22.08
C TYR A 119 -12.67 -2.31 22.02
N GLU A 120 -11.35 -2.06 22.14
CA GLU A 120 -10.33 -3.12 22.15
C GLU A 120 -10.61 -4.16 23.26
N TRP A 121 -11.03 -3.70 24.45
CA TRP A 121 -11.43 -4.57 25.55
C TRP A 121 -12.66 -5.42 25.20
N LEU A 122 -13.67 -4.84 24.56
CA LEU A 122 -14.88 -5.56 24.14
C LEU A 122 -14.58 -6.61 23.06
N VAL A 123 -13.65 -6.32 22.15
CA VAL A 123 -13.25 -7.27 21.10
C VAL A 123 -12.12 -8.20 21.53
N LEU A 124 -11.64 -8.14 22.78
CA LEU A 124 -10.49 -8.92 23.26
C LEU A 124 -10.61 -10.42 22.96
N LEU A 125 -11.82 -10.97 23.11
CA LEU A 125 -12.15 -12.38 22.88
C LEU A 125 -12.35 -12.75 21.40
N THR A 126 -12.31 -11.79 20.48
CA THR A 126 -12.47 -12.00 19.05
C THR A 126 -11.12 -11.87 18.33
N GLY A 127 -11.07 -12.31 17.07
CA GLY A 127 -9.92 -12.13 16.19
C GLY A 127 -9.72 -10.70 15.66
N ASP A 128 -10.52 -9.73 16.12
CA ASP A 128 -10.47 -8.33 15.63
C ASP A 128 -9.72 -7.42 16.59
N SER A 129 -9.12 -6.33 16.11
CA SER A 129 -8.41 -5.33 16.91
C SER A 129 -8.54 -3.97 16.25
N LEU A 130 -8.70 -2.91 17.05
CA LEU A 130 -8.67 -1.55 16.55
C LEU A 130 -7.24 -1.03 16.45
N PHE A 131 -6.38 -1.40 17.40
CA PHE A 131 -4.99 -0.94 17.46
C PHE A 131 -4.04 -1.73 16.56
N LEU A 132 -4.12 -3.07 16.60
CA LEU A 132 -3.35 -3.92 15.70
C LEU A 132 -4.03 -3.93 14.33
N ASP A 133 -3.25 -3.80 13.27
CA ASP A 133 -3.74 -3.89 11.89
C ASP A 133 -5.02 -3.07 11.63
N SER A 134 -5.05 -1.82 12.12
CA SER A 134 -6.29 -1.05 12.29
C SER A 134 -7.18 -1.03 11.03
N PRO A 135 -8.50 -1.33 11.16
CA PRO A 135 -9.41 -1.39 10.02
C PRO A 135 -9.69 0.01 9.44
N LEU A 136 -10.37 0.05 8.29
CA LEU A 136 -10.86 1.31 7.73
C LEU A 136 -11.89 1.96 8.65
N SER A 137 -11.78 3.29 8.80
CA SER A 137 -12.80 4.08 9.47
C SER A 137 -14.07 4.17 8.62
N ARG A 138 -15.19 4.60 9.22
CA ARG A 138 -16.41 4.90 8.43
C ARG A 138 -16.14 5.91 7.31
N ARG A 139 -15.32 6.93 7.57
CA ARG A 139 -14.89 7.90 6.56
C ARG A 139 -13.93 7.27 5.56
N GLY A 140 -13.04 6.37 5.99
CA GLY A 140 -12.18 5.60 5.09
C GLY A 140 -12.96 4.77 4.08
N ARG A 141 -14.00 4.05 4.52
CA ARG A 141 -14.89 3.32 3.61
C ARG A 141 -15.55 4.23 2.57
N PHE A 142 -16.02 5.41 2.99
CA PHE A 142 -16.57 6.42 2.09
C PHE A 142 -15.51 6.95 1.10
N GLN A 143 -14.28 7.21 1.55
CA GLN A 143 -13.18 7.63 0.68
C GLN A 143 -12.85 6.57 -0.39
N ALA A 144 -12.81 5.29 -0.01
CA ALA A 144 -12.56 4.21 -0.96
C ALA A 144 -13.73 4.07 -1.96
N LYS A 145 -14.98 4.20 -1.49
CA LYS A 145 -16.16 4.15 -2.36
C LYS A 145 -16.22 5.33 -3.33
N ASN A 146 -15.89 6.53 -2.87
CA ASN A 146 -15.81 7.71 -3.73
C ASN A 146 -14.74 7.57 -4.81
N LEU A 147 -13.58 6.99 -4.46
CA LEU A 147 -12.55 6.69 -5.46
C LEU A 147 -13.09 5.75 -6.53
N GLN A 148 -13.79 4.69 -6.14
CA GLN A 148 -14.42 3.77 -7.10
C GLN A 148 -15.40 4.51 -8.01
N ASN A 149 -16.36 5.25 -7.43
CA ASN A 149 -17.40 5.94 -8.19
C ASN A 149 -16.77 6.93 -9.18
N HIS A 150 -15.80 7.73 -8.73
CA HIS A 150 -15.12 8.72 -9.57
C HIS A 150 -14.45 8.07 -10.79
N VAL A 151 -13.73 6.95 -10.59
CA VAL A 151 -13.07 6.23 -11.68
C VAL A 151 -14.08 5.61 -12.66
N CYS A 152 -15.18 5.05 -12.14
CA CYS A 152 -16.24 4.48 -12.96
C CYS A 152 -16.96 5.56 -13.79
N GLU A 153 -17.27 6.72 -13.21
CA GLU A 153 -17.95 7.85 -13.87
C GLU A 153 -17.08 8.41 -15.01
N MET A 154 -15.80 8.67 -14.76
CA MET A 154 -14.85 9.15 -15.79
C MET A 154 -14.73 8.20 -16.99
N SER A 155 -14.91 6.90 -16.77
CA SER A 155 -14.82 5.89 -17.82
C SER A 155 -16.11 5.78 -18.66
N VAL A 156 -17.25 6.25 -18.14
CA VAL A 156 -18.54 6.28 -18.86
C VAL A 156 -18.64 7.54 -19.72
N GLU A 157 -18.24 8.70 -19.19
CA GLU A 157 -18.26 9.97 -19.94
C GLU A 157 -17.33 9.93 -21.17
N GLY A 158 -16.14 9.32 -21.04
CA GLY A 158 -15.24 9.08 -22.18
C GLY A 158 -15.77 8.11 -23.23
N ARG A 159 -16.84 7.35 -22.95
CA ARG A 159 -17.52 6.46 -23.92
C ARG A 159 -18.72 7.11 -24.60
N SER A 160 -19.36 8.12 -24.00
CA SER A 160 -20.51 8.82 -24.59
C SER A 160 -20.13 9.95 -25.56
N ASP A 161 -18.92 10.49 -25.46
CA ASP A 161 -18.43 11.57 -26.33
C ASP A 161 -18.05 11.12 -27.75
N GLY A 162 -18.21 9.83 -28.06
CA GLY A 162 -18.17 9.34 -29.43
C GLY A 162 -19.36 9.78 -30.30
N ASP A 163 -20.43 10.34 -29.71
CA ASP A 163 -21.66 10.64 -30.48
C ASP A 163 -22.36 11.99 -30.17
N LYS A 164 -21.93 12.80 -29.19
CA LYS A 164 -22.57 14.12 -28.96
C LYS A 164 -21.61 15.19 -28.49
N ALA A 165 -21.21 16.07 -29.42
CA ALA A 165 -20.65 17.37 -29.09
C ALA A 165 -21.72 18.27 -28.46
N VAL A 166 -21.73 18.49 -27.13
CA VAL A 166 -22.30 19.71 -26.51
C VAL A 166 -21.64 20.02 -25.15
N ALA A 167 -20.92 21.16 -25.13
CA ALA A 167 -20.71 22.15 -24.06
C ALA A 167 -20.74 21.70 -22.59
N ALA A 168 -19.55 21.57 -21.99
CA ALA A 168 -19.36 21.52 -20.54
C ALA A 168 -19.07 22.91 -19.96
N THR A 169 -19.98 23.38 -19.12
CA THR A 169 -19.82 24.53 -18.22
C THR A 169 -18.93 24.11 -17.04
N LEU A 170 -17.60 24.18 -17.20
CA LEU A 170 -16.64 24.04 -16.10
C LEU A 170 -16.27 25.41 -15.53
N SER A 171 -16.04 25.45 -14.21
CA SER A 171 -15.61 26.66 -13.51
C SER A 171 -14.23 27.13 -14.03
N PRO A 172 -13.97 28.44 -14.19
CA PRO A 172 -12.84 28.94 -14.99
C PRO A 172 -11.44 28.68 -14.41
N VAL A 173 -11.32 28.04 -13.24
CA VAL A 173 -10.04 27.93 -12.51
C VAL A 173 -9.37 26.57 -12.67
N GLU A 174 -10.12 25.50 -12.98
CA GLU A 174 -9.57 24.13 -13.12
C GLU A 174 -9.22 23.76 -14.57
N ALA A 175 -9.78 24.47 -15.56
CA ALA A 175 -9.57 24.20 -16.99
C ALA A 175 -8.23 24.74 -17.56
N LEU A 176 -7.39 25.38 -16.75
CA LEU A 176 -6.17 26.07 -17.21
C LEU A 176 -4.90 25.21 -17.22
N TYR A 177 -4.95 23.94 -16.78
CA TYR A 177 -3.74 23.13 -16.59
C TYR A 177 -3.72 21.74 -17.26
N HIS A 178 -4.83 21.26 -17.84
CA HIS A 178 -4.86 19.92 -18.45
C HIS A 178 -5.20 19.99 -19.95
N SER A 179 -4.26 19.53 -20.78
CA SER A 179 -4.52 19.27 -22.20
C SER A 179 -5.53 18.12 -22.34
N PRO A 180 -6.47 18.15 -23.32
CA PRO A 180 -7.44 17.07 -23.53
C PRO A 180 -6.80 15.67 -23.67
N LEU A 181 -5.60 15.59 -24.28
CA LEU A 181 -4.86 14.33 -24.41
C LEU A 181 -4.40 13.77 -23.05
N GLN A 182 -4.01 14.64 -22.13
CA GLN A 182 -3.57 14.25 -20.81
C GLN A 182 -4.74 13.71 -19.97
N MET A 183 -5.93 14.33 -20.09
CA MET A 183 -7.12 13.83 -19.41
C MET A 183 -7.53 12.43 -19.90
N ILE A 184 -7.39 12.15 -21.20
CA ILE A 184 -7.67 10.82 -21.77
C ILE A 184 -6.66 9.79 -21.22
N GLU A 185 -5.38 10.13 -21.15
CA GLU A 185 -4.36 9.25 -20.58
C GLU A 185 -4.61 8.98 -19.08
N GLU A 186 -4.91 10.02 -18.29
CA GLU A 186 -5.21 9.90 -16.86
C GLU A 186 -6.46 9.03 -16.62
N SER A 187 -7.54 9.24 -17.37
CA SER A 187 -8.75 8.42 -17.30
C SER A 187 -8.48 6.96 -17.68
N SER A 188 -7.69 6.73 -18.74
CA SER A 188 -7.25 5.39 -19.15
C SER A 188 -6.46 4.69 -18.06
N LEU A 189 -5.53 5.39 -17.40
CA LEU A 189 -4.74 4.84 -16.29
C LEU A 189 -5.61 4.55 -15.05
N LEU A 190 -6.54 5.44 -14.71
CA LEU A 190 -7.47 5.23 -13.61
C LEU A 190 -8.40 4.05 -13.84
N SER A 191 -8.81 3.79 -15.09
CA SER A 191 -9.70 2.69 -15.45
C SER A 191 -9.18 1.30 -15.02
N TYR A 192 -7.84 1.12 -14.92
CA TYR A 192 -7.23 -0.11 -14.39
C TYR A 192 -7.67 -0.46 -12.95
N LEU A 193 -8.10 0.52 -12.16
CA LEU A 193 -8.58 0.30 -10.79
C LEU A 193 -9.92 -0.44 -10.78
N CYS A 194 -10.84 -0.09 -11.69
CA CYS A 194 -12.23 -0.58 -11.69
C CYS A 194 -12.51 -1.64 -12.76
N PHE A 195 -11.68 -1.77 -13.79
CA PHE A 195 -11.88 -2.72 -14.88
C PHE A 195 -10.75 -3.73 -15.00
N SER A 196 -11.11 -4.96 -15.36
CA SER A 196 -10.17 -6.05 -15.64
C SER A 196 -9.54 -5.86 -17.02
N LEU A 197 -8.55 -4.99 -17.12
CA LEU A 197 -7.83 -4.74 -18.38
C LEU A 197 -6.70 -5.77 -18.60
N PRO A 198 -6.49 -6.22 -19.85
CA PRO A 198 -5.41 -7.15 -20.18
C PRO A 198 -4.04 -6.65 -19.70
N GLY A 199 -3.16 -7.59 -19.34
CA GLY A 199 -1.80 -7.25 -18.92
C GLY A 199 -1.69 -6.54 -17.57
N SER A 200 -2.75 -6.54 -16.74
CA SER A 200 -2.71 -5.92 -15.42
C SER A 200 -2.90 -6.90 -14.25
N ILE A 201 -2.46 -6.49 -13.06
CA ILE A 201 -2.58 -7.25 -11.80
C ILE A 201 -2.80 -6.32 -10.61
N VAL A 202 -3.66 -6.71 -9.66
CA VAL A 202 -3.91 -5.96 -8.43
C VAL A 202 -3.17 -6.59 -7.26
N VAL A 203 -2.45 -5.77 -6.52
CA VAL A 203 -1.69 -6.18 -5.35
C VAL A 203 -1.96 -5.26 -4.17
N THR A 204 -1.78 -5.78 -2.96
CA THR A 204 -1.97 -5.03 -1.73
C THR A 204 -0.98 -5.47 -0.66
N SER A 205 -0.76 -4.64 0.35
CA SER A 205 -0.09 -5.10 1.57
C SER A 205 -0.96 -6.07 2.36
N ASN A 206 -0.36 -6.82 3.27
CA ASN A 206 -1.07 -7.70 4.21
C ASN A 206 -1.83 -6.98 5.35
N LEU A 207 -1.88 -5.65 5.35
CA LEU A 207 -2.62 -4.87 6.35
C LEU A 207 -4.07 -4.65 5.89
N ARG A 208 -5.02 -4.88 6.79
CA ARG A 208 -6.46 -4.87 6.51
C ARG A 208 -6.94 -3.60 5.82
N ARG A 209 -6.45 -2.43 6.26
CA ARG A 209 -6.80 -1.14 5.63
C ARG A 209 -6.45 -1.07 4.14
N THR A 210 -5.35 -1.66 3.67
CA THR A 210 -5.04 -1.68 2.23
C THR A 210 -5.84 -2.74 1.52
N ILE A 211 -6.06 -3.89 2.15
CA ILE A 211 -6.90 -4.97 1.62
C ILE A 211 -8.32 -4.44 1.38
N ASP A 212 -8.95 -3.83 2.37
CA ASP A 212 -10.30 -3.28 2.26
C ASP A 212 -10.38 -2.11 1.28
N THR A 213 -9.35 -1.26 1.22
CA THR A 213 -9.30 -0.20 0.20
C THR A 213 -9.27 -0.81 -1.20
N ALA A 214 -8.45 -1.85 -1.42
CA ALA A 214 -8.38 -2.55 -2.70
C ALA A 214 -9.71 -3.21 -3.06
N ARG A 215 -10.33 -3.92 -2.12
CA ARG A 215 -11.64 -4.56 -2.32
C ARG A 215 -12.71 -3.57 -2.73
N ILE A 216 -12.79 -2.41 -2.06
CA ILE A 216 -13.82 -1.40 -2.33
C ILE A 216 -13.53 -0.68 -3.66
N ALA A 217 -12.29 -0.20 -3.84
CA ALA A 217 -11.92 0.58 -5.02
C ALA A 217 -11.93 -0.25 -6.32
N SER A 218 -11.61 -1.54 -6.23
CA SER A 218 -11.62 -2.48 -7.35
C SER A 218 -12.82 -3.41 -7.37
N ALA A 219 -13.90 -3.12 -6.65
CA ALA A 219 -15.03 -4.05 -6.52
C ALA A 219 -15.58 -4.53 -7.88
N SER A 220 -15.80 -3.61 -8.84
CA SER A 220 -16.27 -3.95 -10.19
C SER A 220 -15.31 -4.84 -10.99
N ARG A 221 -14.00 -4.68 -10.77
CA ARG A 221 -12.96 -5.51 -11.39
C ARG A 221 -12.99 -6.93 -10.84
N LEU A 222 -13.21 -7.06 -9.53
CA LEU A 222 -13.17 -8.36 -8.83
C LEU A 222 -14.38 -9.24 -9.13
N GLU A 223 -15.46 -8.68 -9.70
CA GLU A 223 -16.60 -9.44 -10.23
C GLU A 223 -16.20 -10.32 -11.43
N VAL A 224 -15.14 -9.96 -12.16
CA VAL A 224 -14.67 -10.73 -13.31
C VAL A 224 -14.07 -12.07 -12.86
N PRO A 225 -14.50 -13.22 -13.42
CA PRO A 225 -13.93 -14.52 -13.08
C PRO A 225 -12.41 -14.56 -13.24
N GLY A 226 -11.71 -15.15 -12.25
CA GLY A 226 -10.25 -15.27 -12.25
C GLY A 226 -9.49 -14.04 -11.72
N GLU A 227 -10.09 -12.85 -11.68
CA GLU A 227 -9.47 -11.68 -11.05
C GLU A 227 -9.36 -11.86 -9.52
N LYS A 228 -8.18 -11.55 -8.99
CA LYS A 228 -7.83 -11.67 -7.56
C LYS A 228 -6.97 -10.49 -7.12
N ILE A 229 -6.97 -10.22 -5.82
CA ILE A 229 -6.01 -9.34 -5.16
C ILE A 229 -4.86 -10.17 -4.63
N HIS A 230 -3.64 -9.92 -5.09
CA HIS A 230 -2.45 -10.57 -4.54
C HIS A 230 -1.96 -9.83 -3.29
N VAL A 231 -1.86 -10.55 -2.18
CA VAL A 231 -1.46 -10.00 -0.88
C VAL A 231 0.03 -10.23 -0.68
N LEU A 232 0.82 -9.15 -0.61
CA LEU A 232 2.27 -9.21 -0.54
C LEU A 232 2.77 -8.65 0.79
N SER A 233 3.48 -9.46 1.58
CA SER A 233 4.09 -8.99 2.85
C SER A 233 5.18 -7.93 2.64
N CYS A 234 5.82 -7.90 1.47
CA CYS A 234 6.84 -6.89 1.15
C CYS A 234 6.28 -5.47 1.03
N LEU A 235 4.96 -5.31 0.85
CA LEU A 235 4.26 -4.02 0.82
C LEU A 235 3.83 -3.49 2.20
N GLN A 236 4.07 -4.26 3.28
CA GLN A 236 3.69 -3.85 4.63
C GLN A 236 4.37 -2.54 5.05
N GLU A 237 3.65 -1.64 5.72
CA GLU A 237 4.13 -0.28 6.03
C GLU A 237 5.50 -0.27 6.73
N ILE A 238 6.33 0.72 6.40
CA ILE A 238 7.63 0.95 7.03
C ILE A 238 7.43 1.85 8.25
N GLY A 239 7.62 1.31 9.45
CA GLY A 239 7.24 2.00 10.69
C GLY A 239 7.35 1.16 11.95
N ARG A 240 7.23 1.79 13.11
CA ARG A 240 7.34 1.13 14.42
C ARG A 240 6.00 1.04 15.18
N ASN A 241 4.95 1.63 14.60
CA ASN A 241 3.66 1.71 15.26
C ASN A 241 2.97 0.34 15.28
N VAL A 242 2.14 0.13 16.29
CA VAL A 242 1.39 -1.10 16.52
C VAL A 242 0.45 -1.44 15.34
N ASP A 243 -0.13 -0.43 14.70
CA ASP A 243 -1.03 -0.57 13.54
C ASP A 243 -0.31 -1.01 12.25
N THR A 244 1.03 -1.09 12.28
CA THR A 244 1.82 -1.57 11.14
C THR A 244 2.03 -3.07 11.15
N LEU A 245 1.51 -3.78 12.16
CA LEU A 245 1.51 -5.25 12.22
C LEU A 245 0.17 -5.81 11.77
N ALA A 246 0.20 -6.82 10.90
CA ALA A 246 -0.94 -7.57 10.43
C ALA A 246 -1.47 -8.50 11.54
N ILE A 247 -2.79 -8.59 11.67
CA ILE A 247 -3.44 -9.57 12.54
C ILE A 247 -3.55 -10.94 11.86
N SER A 248 -3.55 -10.93 10.53
CA SER A 248 -3.57 -12.11 9.69
C SER A 248 -2.33 -12.99 9.91
N LYS A 249 -2.55 -14.30 9.96
CA LYS A 249 -1.47 -15.29 9.91
C LYS A 249 -0.84 -15.31 8.51
N PRO A 250 0.38 -15.85 8.34
CA PRO A 250 0.93 -16.13 7.03
C PRO A 250 -0.05 -16.92 6.16
N HIS A 251 -0.14 -16.55 4.89
CA HIS A 251 -1.00 -17.14 3.86
C HIS A 251 -2.49 -17.10 4.21
N ALA A 252 -2.92 -16.08 4.95
CA ALA A 252 -4.32 -15.85 5.28
C ALA A 252 -4.67 -14.36 5.21
N VAL A 253 -5.97 -14.08 5.07
CA VAL A 253 -6.56 -12.74 5.24
C VAL A 253 -7.59 -12.84 6.36
N GLN A 254 -7.44 -12.00 7.37
CA GLN A 254 -8.34 -11.92 8.52
C GLN A 254 -8.71 -10.47 8.79
N PRO A 255 -9.87 -10.20 9.41
CA PRO A 255 -10.99 -11.13 9.60
C PRO A 255 -11.74 -11.39 8.28
N HIS A 256 -12.41 -12.53 8.18
CA HIS A 256 -13.15 -12.93 6.97
C HIS A 256 -14.40 -12.07 6.72
N GLU A 257 -14.90 -11.34 7.74
CA GLU A 257 -16.27 -10.80 7.78
C GLU A 257 -16.39 -9.26 7.93
N VAL A 258 -15.37 -8.46 7.59
CA VAL A 258 -15.43 -6.99 7.84
C VAL A 258 -16.01 -6.17 6.68
N LEU A 259 -17.11 -6.63 6.05
CA LEU A 259 -17.89 -5.73 5.20
C LEU A 259 -19.37 -5.65 5.58
N VAL A 260 -19.83 -4.39 5.58
CA VAL A 260 -21.21 -3.94 5.73
C VAL A 260 -22.05 -4.29 4.50
N ASP A 261 -21.41 -4.57 3.36
CA ASP A 261 -22.07 -5.02 2.13
C ASP A 261 -21.23 -6.13 1.47
N PRO A 262 -21.79 -7.32 1.19
CA PRO A 262 -21.09 -8.34 0.42
C PRO A 262 -20.71 -7.82 -0.97
N PRO A 263 -19.62 -8.31 -1.58
CA PRO A 263 -19.34 -8.02 -2.99
C PRO A 263 -20.60 -8.31 -3.81
N ARG A 264 -20.89 -7.48 -4.83
CA ARG A 264 -21.96 -7.76 -5.79
C ARG A 264 -21.51 -8.91 -6.70
N GLY A 265 -21.46 -10.13 -6.18
CA GLY A 265 -20.96 -11.28 -6.93
C GLY A 265 -20.94 -12.57 -6.10
N GLU A 266 -20.85 -13.69 -6.80
CA GLU A 266 -20.88 -15.05 -6.23
C GLU A 266 -19.56 -15.49 -5.58
N LYS A 267 -18.48 -14.70 -5.74
CA LYS A 267 -17.15 -15.06 -5.21
C LYS A 267 -17.17 -15.10 -3.69
N CYS A 268 -16.80 -16.26 -3.16
CA CYS A 268 -16.54 -16.41 -1.73
C CYS A 268 -15.30 -15.60 -1.32
N HIS A 269 -15.18 -15.26 -0.04
CA HIS A 269 -14.07 -14.48 0.51
C HIS A 269 -12.69 -14.99 0.06
N ASP A 270 -12.50 -16.31 0.07
CA ASP A 270 -11.21 -16.96 -0.21
C ASP A 270 -10.85 -16.94 -1.70
N GLU A 271 -11.82 -16.71 -2.58
CA GLU A 271 -11.59 -16.61 -4.02
C GLU A 271 -11.10 -15.23 -4.44
N LEU A 272 -11.29 -14.21 -3.59
CA LEU A 272 -10.90 -12.83 -3.86
C LEU A 272 -9.39 -12.59 -3.72
N PHE A 273 -8.67 -13.47 -3.02
CA PHE A 273 -7.28 -13.25 -2.64
C PHE A 273 -6.35 -14.34 -3.15
N ASP A 274 -5.18 -13.91 -3.61
CA ASP A 274 -4.01 -14.76 -3.71
C ASP A 274 -3.07 -14.38 -2.55
N VAL A 275 -2.84 -15.34 -1.66
CA VAL A 275 -2.08 -15.17 -0.42
C VAL A 275 -0.73 -15.88 -0.42
N VAL A 276 -0.28 -16.35 -1.59
CA VAL A 276 1.00 -17.09 -1.73
C VAL A 276 2.17 -16.28 -1.20
N GLU A 277 2.18 -14.96 -1.43
CA GLU A 277 3.26 -14.06 -1.01
C GLU A 277 2.98 -13.29 0.31
N SER A 278 1.92 -13.70 1.02
CA SER A 278 1.54 -13.13 2.32
C SER A 278 2.26 -13.87 3.46
N HIS A 279 3.57 -13.68 3.59
CA HIS A 279 4.41 -14.36 4.59
C HIS A 279 4.23 -13.88 6.04
N GLY A 280 3.19 -13.08 6.34
CA GLY A 280 2.92 -12.52 7.65
C GLY A 280 3.74 -11.26 7.96
N ASN A 281 3.99 -11.01 9.26
CA ASN A 281 4.58 -9.77 9.76
C ASN A 281 6.08 -9.63 9.49
N LYS A 282 6.49 -8.40 9.16
CA LYS A 282 7.89 -7.99 9.15
C LYS A 282 8.64 -8.31 10.46
N ALA A 283 9.89 -8.71 10.32
CA ALA A 283 10.77 -9.01 11.45
C ALA A 283 11.18 -7.73 12.21
N VAL A 284 11.38 -7.84 13.53
CA VAL A 284 11.83 -6.72 14.38
C VAL A 284 13.16 -6.16 13.90
N LEU A 285 14.14 -7.04 13.66
CA LEU A 285 15.46 -6.70 13.13
C LEU A 285 15.53 -6.81 11.60
N GLY A 286 14.38 -6.67 10.92
CA GLY A 286 14.31 -6.71 9.46
C GLY A 286 14.75 -5.40 8.80
N SER A 287 14.90 -5.46 7.47
CA SER A 287 15.23 -4.32 6.63
C SER A 287 14.04 -3.99 5.74
N GLY A 288 13.53 -2.76 5.84
CA GLY A 288 12.51 -2.27 4.93
C GLY A 288 13.03 -2.18 3.49
N ARG A 289 14.32 -1.89 3.28
CA ARG A 289 14.98 -1.89 1.97
C ARG A 289 14.85 -3.24 1.27
N ASP A 290 15.07 -4.33 1.99
CA ASP A 290 14.99 -5.68 1.44
C ASP A 290 13.57 -5.97 0.95
N ARG A 291 12.57 -5.44 1.65
CA ARG A 291 11.16 -5.52 1.23
C ARG A 291 10.88 -4.68 -0.02
N LEU A 292 11.47 -3.48 -0.15
CA LEU A 292 11.39 -2.67 -1.38
C LEU A 292 11.99 -3.41 -2.58
N LEU A 293 13.18 -4.00 -2.42
CA LEU A 293 13.86 -4.80 -3.44
C LEU A 293 13.10 -6.08 -3.80
N THR A 294 12.54 -6.75 -2.79
CA THR A 294 11.69 -7.93 -2.98
C THR A 294 10.47 -7.59 -3.81
N PHE A 295 9.82 -6.45 -3.57
CA PHE A 295 8.71 -5.99 -4.40
C PHE A 295 9.14 -5.69 -5.83
N ALA A 296 10.23 -4.93 -6.05
CA ALA A 296 10.72 -4.62 -7.38
C ALA A 296 11.02 -5.90 -8.18
N HIS A 297 11.72 -6.84 -7.57
CA HIS A 297 11.98 -8.16 -8.17
C HIS A 297 10.70 -8.95 -8.45
N TRP A 298 9.74 -8.94 -7.53
CA TRP A 298 8.44 -9.59 -7.73
C TRP A 298 7.69 -9.00 -8.94
N VAL A 299 7.73 -7.67 -9.11
CA VAL A 299 7.11 -6.97 -10.25
C VAL A 299 7.66 -7.48 -11.58
N PHE A 300 8.98 -7.61 -11.73
CA PHE A 300 9.60 -8.06 -12.99
C PHE A 300 9.49 -9.56 -13.26
N LYS A 301 9.13 -10.36 -12.25
CA LYS A 301 8.72 -11.76 -12.42
C LYS A 301 7.32 -11.91 -13.01
N GLN A 302 6.46 -10.90 -12.88
CA GLN A 302 5.10 -11.00 -13.39
C GLN A 302 5.06 -10.87 -14.92
N PRO A 303 4.21 -11.64 -15.61
CA PRO A 303 3.98 -11.47 -17.04
C PRO A 303 3.13 -10.23 -17.37
N LYS A 304 2.68 -9.48 -16.35
CA LYS A 304 1.77 -8.34 -16.45
C LYS A 304 2.54 -7.03 -16.48
N ASP A 305 2.21 -6.13 -17.39
CA ASP A 305 2.94 -4.87 -17.60
C ASP A 305 2.47 -3.74 -16.67
N VAL A 306 1.25 -3.83 -16.17
CA VAL A 306 0.66 -2.85 -15.24
C VAL A 306 0.38 -3.50 -13.89
N VAL A 307 0.95 -2.93 -12.83
CA VAL A 307 0.77 -3.39 -11.45
C VAL A 307 0.03 -2.31 -10.66
N ILE A 308 -1.18 -2.62 -10.21
CA ILE A 308 -2.00 -1.76 -9.37
C ILE A 308 -1.68 -2.09 -7.91
N VAL A 309 -1.08 -1.16 -7.19
CA VAL A 309 -0.56 -1.37 -5.83
C VAL A 309 -1.37 -0.58 -4.82
N TYR A 310 -2.04 -1.27 -3.90
CA TYR A 310 -2.67 -0.67 -2.73
C TYR A 310 -1.72 -0.71 -1.54
N GLY A 311 -1.20 0.44 -1.12
CA GLY A 311 -0.11 0.51 -0.15
C GLY A 311 -0.18 1.70 0.80
N HIS A 312 0.97 2.02 1.39
CA HIS A 312 1.10 3.01 2.46
C HIS A 312 2.10 4.11 2.13
N SER A 313 1.95 5.24 2.83
CA SER A 313 2.72 6.45 2.53
C SER A 313 4.20 6.38 2.89
N LEU A 314 4.59 5.76 4.01
CA LEU A 314 6.02 5.69 4.37
C LEU A 314 6.74 4.67 3.49
N TRP A 315 6.08 3.56 3.18
CA TRP A 315 6.55 2.58 2.21
C TRP A 315 6.81 3.22 0.86
N LEU A 316 5.84 3.96 0.30
CA LEU A 316 5.99 4.61 -1.01
C LEU A 316 7.11 5.66 -1.01
N ARG A 317 7.20 6.48 0.05
CA ARG A 317 8.27 7.46 0.17
C ARG A 317 9.65 6.81 0.24
N ALA A 318 9.76 5.68 0.95
CA ALA A 318 10.99 4.91 1.01
C ALA A 318 11.31 4.28 -0.35
N PHE A 319 10.31 3.79 -1.08
CA PHE A 319 10.44 3.27 -2.44
C PHE A 319 11.01 4.32 -3.41
N PHE A 320 10.47 5.54 -3.40
CA PHE A 320 11.01 6.64 -4.20
C PHE A 320 12.41 7.10 -3.75
N ARG A 321 12.72 7.04 -2.46
CA ARG A 321 14.08 7.36 -1.98
C ARG A 321 15.11 6.34 -2.43
N GLU A 322 14.71 5.07 -2.53
CA GLU A 322 15.58 3.98 -2.97
C GLU A 322 15.79 3.99 -4.49
N PHE A 323 14.73 4.18 -5.27
CA PHE A 323 14.76 3.91 -6.72
C PHE A 323 14.74 5.14 -7.61
N PHE A 324 14.53 6.36 -7.10
CA PHE A 324 14.86 7.55 -7.90
C PHE A 324 16.36 7.82 -7.90
N PRO A 325 16.89 8.46 -8.95
CA PRO A 325 18.28 8.92 -8.98
C PRO A 325 18.64 9.73 -7.73
N CYS A 326 19.77 9.41 -7.10
CA CYS A 326 20.17 9.99 -5.82
C CYS A 326 20.35 11.52 -5.88
N ASN A 327 20.82 12.02 -7.03
CA ASN A 327 21.09 13.42 -7.31
C ASN A 327 19.85 14.25 -7.74
N VAL A 328 18.67 13.63 -7.85
CA VAL A 328 17.45 14.33 -8.25
C VAL A 328 16.61 14.67 -7.03
N PHE A 329 16.33 15.96 -6.85
CA PHE A 329 15.27 16.40 -5.94
C PHE A 329 13.91 16.14 -6.58
N HIS A 330 13.03 15.40 -5.90
CA HIS A 330 11.70 15.11 -6.39
C HIS A 330 10.70 15.07 -5.22
N GLU A 331 9.55 15.71 -5.37
CA GLU A 331 8.55 15.83 -4.29
C GLU A 331 8.08 14.48 -3.75
N ALA A 332 7.99 13.44 -4.60
CA ALA A 332 7.55 12.12 -4.17
C ALA A 332 8.50 11.44 -3.15
N LYS A 333 9.76 11.91 -3.00
CA LYS A 333 10.69 11.43 -1.95
C LYS A 333 10.32 11.93 -0.55
N SER A 334 9.54 13.02 -0.43
CA SER A 334 9.29 13.72 0.84
C SER A 334 7.80 13.87 1.14
N THR A 335 6.97 14.09 0.13
CA THR A 335 5.54 14.39 0.28
C THR A 335 4.73 13.14 0.65
N LYS A 336 3.84 13.30 1.63
CA LYS A 336 2.84 12.29 1.97
C LYS A 336 1.61 12.47 1.08
N ILE A 337 1.36 11.53 0.17
CA ILE A 337 0.13 11.51 -0.64
C ILE A 337 -1.11 11.40 0.24
N ARG A 338 -2.23 11.99 -0.18
CA ARG A 338 -3.51 11.96 0.56
C ARG A 338 -4.10 10.55 0.65
N ASN A 339 -5.03 10.32 1.58
CA ASN A 339 -5.76 9.05 1.65
C ASN A 339 -6.53 8.85 0.33
N CYS A 340 -6.53 7.63 -0.22
CA CYS A 340 -7.05 7.33 -1.57
C CYS A 340 -6.40 8.15 -2.71
N GLY A 341 -5.27 8.81 -2.47
CA GLY A 341 -4.51 9.45 -3.54
C GLY A 341 -3.92 8.40 -4.47
N VAL A 342 -3.89 8.71 -5.75
CA VAL A 342 -3.41 7.81 -6.81
C VAL A 342 -2.24 8.47 -7.53
N VAL A 343 -1.15 7.73 -7.68
CA VAL A 343 0.02 8.13 -8.46
C VAL A 343 0.42 7.01 -9.41
N THR A 344 1.10 7.35 -10.50
CA THR A 344 1.61 6.39 -11.47
C THR A 344 3.05 6.70 -11.80
N PHE A 345 3.84 5.67 -12.11
CA PHE A 345 5.24 5.81 -12.53
C PHE A 345 5.72 4.53 -13.24
N LEU A 346 6.83 4.63 -13.96
CA LEU A 346 7.50 3.49 -14.56
C LEU A 346 8.60 2.98 -13.62
N LEU A 347 8.67 1.67 -13.44
CA LEU A 347 9.80 0.99 -12.85
C LEU A 347 10.60 0.32 -13.96
N GLU A 348 11.91 0.54 -13.97
CA GLU A 348 12.86 -0.02 -14.94
C GLU A 348 13.75 -1.07 -14.27
N GLU A 349 14.02 -2.17 -14.98
CA GLU A 349 15.03 -3.17 -14.63
C GLU A 349 16.23 -3.00 -15.56
N HIS A 350 17.41 -2.83 -14.98
CA HIS A 350 18.67 -2.68 -15.71
C HIS A 350 19.58 -3.88 -15.46
N SER A 351 20.22 -4.36 -16.53
CA SER A 351 21.36 -5.27 -16.41
C SER A 351 22.64 -4.46 -16.32
N ARG A 352 23.48 -4.76 -15.33
CA ARG A 352 24.92 -4.63 -15.51
C ARG A 352 25.42 -5.94 -16.09
N GLY A 353 26.24 -5.90 -17.14
CA GLY A 353 26.87 -7.12 -17.66
C GLY A 353 27.62 -7.88 -16.55
N GLY A 354 27.82 -9.19 -16.72
CA GLY A 354 28.67 -9.97 -15.81
C GLY A 354 28.00 -10.50 -14.54
N GLY A 355 26.74 -10.95 -14.59
CA GLY A 355 26.11 -11.74 -13.52
C GLY A 355 25.75 -10.99 -12.24
N HIS A 356 25.75 -9.65 -12.26
CA HIS A 356 25.37 -8.83 -11.10
C HIS A 356 23.85 -8.82 -10.88
N THR A 357 23.42 -8.60 -9.64
CA THR A 357 22.01 -8.43 -9.27
C THR A 357 21.37 -7.29 -10.07
N ALA A 358 20.16 -7.52 -10.57
CA ALA A 358 19.36 -6.54 -11.29
C ALA A 358 19.27 -5.22 -10.51
N GLN A 359 19.47 -4.10 -11.22
CA GLN A 359 19.30 -2.76 -10.66
C GLN A 359 17.95 -2.20 -11.08
N TYR A 360 17.28 -1.50 -10.17
CA TYR A 360 15.99 -0.89 -10.45
C TYR A 360 16.07 0.62 -10.38
N ASN A 361 15.35 1.29 -11.26
CA ASN A 361 15.29 2.75 -11.31
C ASN A 361 13.87 3.20 -11.64
N ILE A 362 13.52 4.39 -11.19
CA ILE A 362 12.29 5.09 -11.58
C ILE A 362 12.74 6.35 -12.34
N PRO A 363 12.41 6.49 -13.62
CA PRO A 363 12.64 7.73 -14.35
C PRO A 363 11.79 8.85 -13.73
N PRO A 364 12.39 9.97 -13.24
CA PRO A 364 11.64 11.04 -12.56
C PRO A 364 10.47 11.58 -13.38
N GLU A 365 10.63 11.71 -14.69
CA GLU A 365 9.64 12.18 -15.64
C GLU A 365 8.43 11.24 -15.80
N SER A 366 8.56 9.98 -15.39
CA SER A 366 7.46 9.02 -15.45
C SER A 366 6.44 9.20 -14.32
N PHE A 367 6.80 9.94 -13.26
CA PHE A 367 5.92 10.14 -12.11
C PHE A 367 4.79 11.12 -12.43
N GLN A 368 3.56 10.70 -12.18
CA GLN A 368 2.37 11.55 -12.32
C GLN A 368 1.42 11.32 -11.14
N ARG A 369 0.73 12.38 -10.71
CA ARG A 369 -0.34 12.32 -9.71
C ARG A 369 -1.67 12.34 -10.43
N LEU A 370 -2.49 11.29 -10.24
CA LEU A 370 -3.79 11.13 -10.89
C LEU A 370 -4.94 11.61 -10.00
N VAL A 371 -4.80 11.44 -8.67
CA VAL A 371 -5.80 11.86 -7.66
C VAL A 371 -5.14 12.54 -6.49
#